data_AF-A0AAU7NMM0-F1
#
_entry.id   AF-A0AAU7NMM0-F1
#
_cell.length_a   1.000
_cell.length_b   1.000
_cell.length_c   1.000
_cell.angle_alpha   90.00
_cell.angle_beta   90.00
_cell.angle_gamma   90.00
#
_symmetry.space_group_name_H-M   'P 1'
#
loop_
_entity.id
_entity.type
_entity.pdbx_description
1 polymer ?
#
loop_
_entity_poly.entity_id
_entity_poly.type
_entity_poly.pdbx_seq_one_letter_code
_entity_poly.pdbx_strand_id
1 'polypeptide(L)'
;MNTIKTKMWEYIVGFLLIIGMLLGVTFFKDSEILLPEVAAMTAGMWIYHEDSWIREPRKIITIPTVTASIGFFINRTGLTYLGKILVTTFFMLLVLRIVKIYITPSLATGLFPIIVNTTHWSFLISIIISTAILMSGVLIRSLHEKSQIAYELNFKYQYIFLGIMATWIFITGLVGKPHMAAIPPIVVVFFEVLQKPTYPVKMAGKHIIVLTISATLGFITHILISSWIISALIALPLIFILLSIFKIQLPAAYAFPLLALILPHDMFDTLPITVLIASLFFFSTAYFYKKYETKKAYPQG
;
A
#
# COMPACT_ATOMS: atom_id res chain seq x y z
N MET A 1 -17.46 -22.55 14.95
CA MET A 1 -17.20 -21.61 16.07
C MET A 1 -15.71 -21.26 16.24
N ASN A 2 -14.76 -22.15 15.91
CA ASN A 2 -13.31 -21.87 15.99
C ASN A 2 -12.79 -20.86 14.94
N THR A 3 -13.23 -20.94 13.69
CA THR A 3 -12.72 -20.08 12.60
C THR A 3 -13.02 -18.59 12.75
N ILE A 4 -14.16 -18.22 13.34
CA ILE A 4 -14.54 -16.82 13.60
C ILE A 4 -13.68 -16.24 14.73
N LYS A 5 -13.47 -17.00 15.82
CA LYS A 5 -12.60 -16.58 16.93
C LYS A 5 -11.16 -16.39 16.48
N THR A 6 -10.64 -17.29 15.64
CA THR A 6 -9.29 -17.17 15.09
C THR A 6 -9.11 -15.91 14.25
N LYS A 7 -10.07 -15.59 13.36
CA LYS A 7 -10.01 -14.35 12.58
C LYS A 7 -10.06 -13.09 13.45
N MET A 8 -10.94 -13.06 14.46
CA MET A 8 -11.04 -11.90 15.35
C MET A 8 -9.75 -11.67 16.14
N TRP A 9 -9.09 -12.73 16.58
CA TRP A 9 -7.79 -12.65 17.24
C TRP A 9 -6.71 -12.07 16.33
N GLU A 10 -6.65 -12.48 15.06
CA GLU A 10 -5.70 -11.95 14.08
C GLU A 10 -5.87 -10.44 13.85
N TYR A 11 -7.12 -9.96 13.81
CA TYR A 11 -7.40 -8.52 13.74
C TYR A 11 -6.93 -7.78 15.00
N ILE A 12 -7.21 -8.31 16.18
CA ILE A 12 -6.79 -7.68 17.45
C ILE A 12 -5.26 -7.57 17.51
N VAL A 13 -4.55 -8.67 17.23
CA VAL A 13 -3.08 -8.69 17.23
C VAL A 13 -2.51 -7.74 16.18
N GLY A 14 -3.11 -7.70 14.99
CA GLY A 14 -2.70 -6.76 13.95
C GLY A 14 -2.92 -5.30 14.33
N PHE A 15 -4.06 -4.97 14.92
CA PHE A 15 -4.34 -3.61 15.38
C PHE A 15 -3.44 -3.21 16.54
N LEU A 16 -3.08 -4.13 17.45
CA LEU A 16 -2.11 -3.85 18.51
C LEU A 16 -0.75 -3.41 17.96
N LEU A 17 -0.28 -3.98 16.85
CA LEU A 17 0.94 -3.52 16.19
C LEU A 17 0.81 -2.07 15.69
N ILE A 18 -0.34 -1.73 15.09
CA ILE A 18 -0.61 -0.37 14.61
C ILE A 18 -0.67 0.63 15.77
N ILE A 19 -1.35 0.28 16.85
CA ILE A 19 -1.39 1.09 18.08
C ILE A 19 0.02 1.22 18.68
N GLY A 20 0.83 0.16 18.64
CA GLY A 20 2.23 0.20 19.03
C GLY A 20 3.05 1.25 18.26
N MET A 21 2.87 1.34 16.94
CA MET A 21 3.51 2.41 16.14
C MET A 21 3.06 3.80 16.58
N LEU A 22 1.76 3.99 16.84
CA LEU A 22 1.22 5.28 17.32
C LEU A 22 1.74 5.65 18.71
N LEU A 23 1.91 4.69 19.61
CA LEU A 23 2.58 4.90 20.90
C LEU A 23 4.06 5.25 20.72
N GLY A 24 4.72 4.67 19.72
CA GLY A 24 6.07 5.06 19.31
C GLY A 24 6.13 6.54 18.90
N VAL A 25 5.21 6.97 18.03
CA VAL A 25 5.10 8.39 17.62
C VAL A 25 4.95 9.31 18.82
N THR A 26 4.06 8.99 19.77
CA THR A 26 3.84 9.85 20.94
C THR A 26 5.02 9.87 21.89
N PHE A 27 5.71 8.75 22.07
CA PHE A 27 6.86 8.63 22.97
C PHE A 27 8.11 9.32 22.40
N PHE A 28 8.45 9.06 21.14
CA PHE A 28 9.63 9.63 20.48
C PHE A 28 9.37 11.01 19.85
N LYS A 29 8.11 11.45 19.81
CA LYS A 29 7.66 12.71 19.18
C LYS A 29 8.08 12.82 17.72
N ASP A 30 8.00 11.71 17.01
CA ASP A 30 8.42 11.60 15.61
C ASP A 30 7.34 10.87 14.79
N SER A 31 6.72 11.60 13.86
CA SER A 31 5.66 11.08 12.99
C SER A 31 6.18 10.10 11.95
N GLU A 32 7.48 10.09 11.65
CA GLU A 32 8.10 9.19 10.67
C GLU A 32 8.14 7.73 11.14
N ILE A 33 7.81 7.48 12.42
CA ILE A 33 7.61 6.14 13.00
C ILE A 33 6.28 5.51 12.54
N LEU A 34 5.28 6.32 12.18
CA LEU A 34 4.00 5.80 11.71
C LEU A 34 4.08 5.41 10.24
N LEU A 35 3.93 4.12 9.98
CA LEU A 35 4.12 3.54 8.66
C LEU A 35 2.82 2.91 8.16
N PRO A 36 2.02 3.62 7.34
CA PRO A 36 0.79 3.09 6.75
C PRO A 36 0.99 1.77 6.00
N GLU A 37 2.13 1.60 5.37
CA GLU A 37 2.51 0.38 4.64
C GLU A 37 2.61 -0.82 5.57
N VAL A 38 3.09 -0.64 6.80
CA VAL A 38 3.13 -1.70 7.81
C VAL A 38 1.72 -2.13 8.20
N ALA A 39 0.73 -1.24 8.22
CA ALA A 39 -0.66 -1.64 8.43
C ALA A 39 -1.21 -2.51 7.29
N ALA A 40 -0.90 -2.15 6.03
CA ALA A 40 -1.25 -2.99 4.89
C ALA A 40 -0.54 -4.35 4.94
N MET A 41 0.76 -4.37 5.28
CA MET A 41 1.52 -5.61 5.44
C MET A 41 0.99 -6.48 6.59
N THR A 42 0.62 -5.88 7.72
CA THR A 42 -0.03 -6.57 8.84
C THR A 42 -1.30 -7.26 8.38
N ALA A 43 -2.19 -6.54 7.67
CA ALA A 43 -3.43 -7.11 7.16
C ALA A 43 -3.17 -8.23 6.15
N GLY A 44 -2.26 -8.04 5.21
CA GLY A 44 -1.95 -9.08 4.22
C GLY A 44 -1.27 -10.30 4.83
N MET A 45 -0.28 -10.12 5.71
CA MET A 45 0.53 -11.22 6.23
C MET A 45 -0.09 -11.95 7.42
N TRP A 46 -0.69 -11.23 8.38
CA TRP A 46 -1.17 -11.85 9.64
C TRP A 46 -2.67 -12.17 9.66
N ILE A 47 -3.45 -11.52 8.79
CA ILE A 47 -4.92 -11.63 8.76
C ILE A 47 -5.40 -12.36 7.50
N TYR A 48 -4.91 -11.96 6.32
CA TYR A 48 -5.31 -12.59 5.05
C TYR A 48 -4.40 -13.71 4.60
N HIS A 49 -3.19 -13.80 5.19
CA HIS A 49 -2.18 -14.79 4.84
C HIS A 49 -1.86 -14.79 3.33
N GLU A 50 -1.63 -13.62 2.77
CA GLU A 50 -1.26 -13.43 1.36
C GLU A 50 -0.02 -14.27 1.02
N ASP A 51 -0.22 -15.33 0.23
CA ASP A 51 0.75 -16.40 -0.04
C ASP A 51 2.12 -15.85 -0.42
N SER A 52 2.12 -14.98 -1.41
CA SER A 52 3.34 -14.35 -1.95
C SER A 52 4.14 -13.52 -0.95
N TRP A 53 3.49 -12.98 0.08
CA TRP A 53 4.11 -12.09 1.05
C TRP A 53 4.72 -12.87 2.21
N ILE A 54 4.09 -13.97 2.61
CA ILE A 54 4.51 -14.78 3.77
C ILE A 54 5.49 -15.90 3.40
N ARG A 55 5.56 -16.30 2.12
CA ARG A 55 6.35 -17.45 1.65
C ARG A 55 7.83 -17.39 2.02
N GLU A 56 8.46 -16.23 1.89
CA GLU A 56 9.88 -16.04 2.19
C GLU A 56 10.07 -15.02 3.33
N PRO A 57 10.02 -15.47 4.60
CA PRO A 57 10.04 -14.57 5.75
C PRO A 57 11.21 -13.58 5.77
N ARG A 58 12.40 -13.98 5.32
CA ARG A 58 13.58 -13.10 5.26
C ARG A 58 13.38 -11.89 4.33
N LYS A 59 12.57 -12.04 3.28
CA LYS A 59 12.27 -10.95 2.34
C LYS A 59 11.31 -9.91 2.92
N ILE A 60 10.58 -10.24 3.99
CA ILE A 60 9.69 -9.31 4.72
C ILE A 60 10.49 -8.13 5.29
N ILE A 61 11.73 -8.35 5.72
CA ILE A 61 12.63 -7.27 6.17
C ILE A 61 13.42 -6.69 5.00
N THR A 62 14.03 -7.58 4.19
CA THR A 62 15.03 -7.18 3.19
C THR A 62 14.43 -6.26 2.12
N ILE A 63 13.27 -6.61 1.53
CA ILE A 63 12.72 -5.83 0.41
C ILE A 63 12.28 -4.44 0.88
N PRO A 64 11.44 -4.29 1.94
CA PRO A 64 11.04 -2.97 2.39
C PRO A 64 12.22 -2.11 2.88
N THR A 65 13.26 -2.71 3.49
CA THR A 65 14.44 -1.94 3.91
C THR A 65 15.20 -1.36 2.72
N VAL A 66 15.38 -2.14 1.65
CA VAL A 66 16.03 -1.67 0.42
C VAL A 66 15.19 -0.59 -0.26
N THR A 67 13.87 -0.81 -0.41
CA THR A 67 13.01 0.19 -1.06
C THR A 67 12.84 1.46 -0.23
N ALA A 68 12.74 1.35 1.10
CA ALA A 68 12.75 2.48 2.03
C ALA A 68 14.03 3.32 1.86
N SER A 69 15.19 2.66 1.80
CA SER A 69 16.48 3.33 1.63
C SER A 69 16.55 4.09 0.30
N ILE A 70 16.11 3.47 -0.80
CA ILE A 70 16.03 4.12 -2.11
C ILE A 70 15.17 5.39 -2.04
N GLY A 71 13.96 5.28 -1.49
CA GLY A 71 13.05 6.41 -1.32
C GLY A 71 13.65 7.53 -0.48
N PHE A 72 14.26 7.16 0.64
CA PHE A 72 14.88 8.09 1.59
C PHE A 72 16.03 8.87 0.99
N PHE A 73 16.94 8.21 0.26
CA PHE A 73 18.05 8.89 -0.39
C PHE A 73 17.59 9.74 -1.59
N ILE A 74 16.63 9.26 -2.39
CA ILE A 74 16.07 10.05 -3.49
C ILE A 74 15.34 11.28 -2.95
N ASN A 75 14.67 11.19 -1.81
CA ASN A 75 14.00 12.33 -1.20
C ASN A 75 14.96 13.49 -0.91
N ARG A 76 16.23 13.20 -0.63
CA ARG A 76 17.27 14.21 -0.35
C ARG A 76 17.94 14.80 -1.59
N THR A 77 17.60 14.32 -2.78
CA THR A 77 18.13 14.87 -4.03
C THR A 77 17.43 16.18 -4.43
N GLY A 78 18.08 16.99 -5.27
CA GLY A 78 17.52 18.21 -5.85
C GLY A 78 16.52 17.99 -6.99
N LEU A 79 16.06 16.75 -7.21
CA LEU A 79 15.07 16.44 -8.24
C LEU A 79 13.71 17.08 -7.92
N THR A 80 12.93 17.39 -8.96
CA THR A 80 11.53 17.82 -8.79
C THR A 80 10.70 16.72 -8.13
N TYR A 81 9.60 17.07 -7.46
CA TYR A 81 8.71 16.09 -6.81
C TYR A 81 8.29 14.96 -7.77
N LEU A 82 7.82 15.31 -8.96
CA LEU A 82 7.45 14.34 -10.00
C LEU A 82 8.63 13.48 -10.45
N GLY A 83 9.82 14.08 -10.57
CA GLY A 83 11.07 13.37 -10.87
C GLY A 83 11.42 12.35 -9.79
N LYS A 84 11.31 12.72 -8.50
CA LYS A 84 11.55 11.83 -7.37
C LYS A 84 10.61 10.61 -7.42
N ILE A 85 9.31 10.83 -7.63
CA ILE A 85 8.31 9.74 -7.75
C ILE A 85 8.65 8.80 -8.91
N LEU A 86 8.97 9.34 -10.09
CA LEU A 86 9.27 8.53 -11.28
C LEU A 86 10.55 7.70 -11.11
N VAL A 87 11.64 8.32 -10.66
CA VAL A 87 12.95 7.66 -10.45
C VAL A 87 12.83 6.59 -9.36
N THR A 88 12.11 6.88 -8.28
CA THR A 88 11.90 5.91 -7.19
C THR A 88 11.05 4.73 -7.67
N THR A 89 9.96 5.00 -8.40
CA THR A 89 9.15 3.95 -9.05
C THR A 89 10.01 3.04 -9.92
N PHE A 90 10.88 3.61 -10.75
CA PHE A 90 11.80 2.85 -11.59
C PHE A 90 12.73 1.94 -10.76
N PHE A 91 13.41 2.47 -9.75
CA PHE A 91 14.33 1.68 -8.93
C PHE A 91 13.62 0.61 -8.09
N MET A 92 12.43 0.86 -7.56
CA MET A 92 11.70 -0.17 -6.83
C MET A 92 11.25 -1.32 -7.74
N LEU A 93 10.85 -1.03 -8.98
CA LEU A 93 10.56 -2.08 -9.97
C LEU A 93 11.82 -2.90 -10.31
N LEU A 94 12.99 -2.27 -10.35
CA LEU A 94 14.27 -2.96 -10.53
C LEU A 94 14.58 -3.89 -9.34
N VAL A 95 14.36 -3.43 -8.10
CA VAL A 95 14.50 -4.28 -6.89
C VAL A 95 13.57 -5.48 -6.97
N LEU A 96 12.28 -5.28 -7.26
CA LEU A 96 11.32 -6.38 -7.40
C LEU A 96 11.71 -7.34 -8.52
N ARG A 97 12.29 -6.83 -9.61
CA ARG A 97 12.80 -7.67 -10.71
C ARG A 97 13.97 -8.55 -10.28
N ILE A 98 14.91 -8.01 -9.51
CA ILE A 98 16.09 -8.75 -9.02
C ILE A 98 15.65 -9.81 -8.00
N VAL A 99 14.74 -9.46 -7.08
CA VAL A 99 14.33 -10.33 -5.97
C VAL A 99 13.34 -11.43 -6.42
N LYS A 100 12.70 -11.26 -7.58
CA LYS A 100 11.73 -12.19 -8.22
C LYS A 100 10.50 -12.54 -7.37
N ILE A 101 10.33 -11.92 -6.21
CA ILE A 101 9.18 -12.05 -5.33
C ILE A 101 8.48 -10.70 -5.18
N TYR A 102 7.15 -10.74 -5.16
CA TYR A 102 6.32 -9.56 -5.05
C TYR A 102 5.80 -9.38 -3.61
N ILE A 103 6.52 -8.61 -2.80
CA ILE A 103 5.92 -7.96 -1.63
C ILE A 103 5.47 -6.59 -2.13
N THR A 104 4.29 -6.52 -2.74
CA THR A 104 3.78 -5.29 -3.39
C THR A 104 3.77 -4.08 -2.46
N PRO A 105 3.52 -4.17 -1.14
CA PRO A 105 3.60 -3.00 -0.25
C PRO A 105 4.98 -2.32 -0.23
N SER A 106 6.06 -3.01 -0.61
CA SER A 106 7.40 -2.42 -0.70
C SER A 106 7.50 -1.29 -1.74
N LEU A 107 6.60 -1.26 -2.74
CA LEU A 107 6.46 -0.10 -3.65
C LEU A 107 5.99 1.14 -2.91
N ALA A 108 5.03 0.98 -2.00
CA ALA A 108 4.58 2.09 -1.17
C ALA A 108 5.69 2.54 -0.21
N THR A 109 6.44 1.58 0.35
CA THR A 109 7.54 1.88 1.28
C THR A 109 8.62 2.78 0.70
N GLY A 110 8.98 2.62 -0.58
CA GLY A 110 9.95 3.51 -1.21
C GLY A 110 9.35 4.85 -1.67
N LEU A 111 8.06 4.92 -2.00
CA LEU A 111 7.41 6.20 -2.32
C LEU A 111 7.16 7.07 -1.08
N PHE A 112 6.97 6.43 0.06
CA PHE A 112 6.57 7.08 1.30
C PHE A 112 7.48 8.24 1.71
N PRO A 113 8.83 8.11 1.75
CA PRO A 113 9.72 9.22 2.10
C PRO A 113 9.57 10.48 1.27
N ILE A 114 9.15 10.34 0.01
CA ILE A 114 8.99 11.47 -0.91
C ILE A 114 7.65 12.16 -0.66
N ILE A 115 6.62 11.39 -0.33
CA ILE A 115 5.26 11.89 -0.12
C ILE A 115 5.16 12.71 1.16
N VAL A 116 5.73 12.21 2.26
CA VAL A 116 5.71 12.92 3.55
C VAL A 116 6.98 13.75 3.79
N ASN A 117 7.87 13.82 2.80
CA ASN A 117 9.16 14.51 2.86
C ASN A 117 10.00 14.12 4.10
N THR A 118 10.19 12.82 4.29
CA THR A 118 10.95 12.23 5.40
C THR A 118 12.40 12.69 5.41
N THR A 119 12.90 13.06 6.60
CA THR A 119 14.26 13.52 6.82
C THR A 119 15.00 12.76 7.91
N HIS A 120 14.30 12.18 8.89
CA HIS A 120 14.89 11.54 10.05
C HIS A 120 15.25 10.07 9.79
N TRP A 121 16.32 9.61 10.43
CA TRP A 121 16.76 8.21 10.32
C TRP A 121 15.82 7.24 11.06
N SER A 122 14.96 7.76 11.92
CA SER A 122 13.90 7.04 12.62
C SER A 122 12.98 6.30 11.65
N PHE A 123 12.72 6.86 10.46
CA PHE A 123 11.97 6.18 9.40
C PHE A 123 12.58 4.82 9.03
N LEU A 124 13.88 4.79 8.67
CA LEU A 124 14.55 3.56 8.27
C LEU A 124 14.64 2.55 9.42
N ILE A 125 14.91 3.03 10.63
CA ILE A 125 14.93 2.20 11.84
C ILE A 125 13.53 1.60 12.09
N SER A 126 12.48 2.39 11.94
CA SER A 126 11.09 1.97 12.15
C SER A 126 10.64 0.94 11.13
N ILE A 127 11.08 1.06 9.87
CA ILE A 127 10.86 0.03 8.83
C ILE A 127 11.51 -1.29 9.25
N ILE A 128 12.78 -1.27 9.66
CA ILE A 128 13.51 -2.49 10.04
C ILE A 128 12.85 -3.13 11.27
N ILE A 129 12.55 -2.37 12.31
CA ILE A 129 11.91 -2.87 13.54
C ILE A 129 10.52 -3.43 13.25
N SER A 130 9.67 -2.66 12.56
CA SER A 130 8.28 -3.07 12.31
C SER A 130 8.20 -4.29 11.40
N THR A 131 9.06 -4.36 10.37
CA THR A 131 9.13 -5.54 9.50
C THR A 131 9.75 -6.75 10.19
N ALA A 132 10.67 -6.56 11.14
CA ALA A 132 11.18 -7.64 11.97
C ALA A 132 10.11 -8.22 12.91
N ILE A 133 9.26 -7.36 13.49
CA ILE A 133 8.09 -7.80 14.26
C ILE A 133 7.14 -8.60 13.36
N LEU A 134 6.82 -8.08 12.16
CA LEU A 134 5.98 -8.77 11.18
C LEU A 134 6.53 -10.15 10.80
N MET A 135 7.82 -10.23 10.47
CA MET A 135 8.52 -11.47 10.14
C MET A 135 8.47 -12.46 11.31
N SER A 136 8.71 -11.99 12.54
CA SER A 136 8.63 -12.82 13.74
C SER A 136 7.24 -13.42 13.91
N GLY A 137 6.17 -12.62 13.71
CA GLY A 137 4.79 -13.12 13.73
C GLY A 137 4.50 -14.18 12.66
N VAL A 138 5.07 -14.04 11.45
CA VAL A 138 4.95 -15.03 10.37
C VAL A 138 5.67 -16.33 10.71
N LEU A 139 6.85 -16.25 11.34
CA LEU A 139 7.65 -17.41 11.74
C LEU A 139 7.06 -18.17 12.93
N ILE A 140 6.70 -17.46 14.01
CA ILE A 140 6.14 -18.06 15.24
C ILE A 140 4.85 -18.84 14.94
N ARG A 141 4.06 -18.36 13.97
CA ARG A 141 2.78 -18.97 13.58
C ARG A 141 2.90 -19.94 12.41
N SER A 142 4.12 -20.20 11.92
CA SER A 142 4.42 -21.02 10.73
C SER A 142 3.50 -20.71 9.53
N LEU A 143 3.20 -19.42 9.30
CA LEU A 143 2.27 -19.03 8.22
C LEU A 143 2.88 -19.31 6.85
N HIS A 144 4.21 -19.20 6.73
CA HIS A 144 4.95 -19.45 5.50
C HIS A 144 4.82 -20.90 4.99
N GLU A 145 4.67 -21.89 5.88
CA GLU A 145 4.50 -23.31 5.53
C GLU A 145 3.13 -23.59 4.91
N LYS A 146 2.14 -22.73 5.17
CA LYS A 146 0.78 -22.85 4.65
C LYS A 146 0.63 -22.23 3.26
N SER A 147 1.69 -21.64 2.72
CA SER A 147 1.61 -20.95 1.43
C SER A 147 1.49 -21.93 0.28
N GLN A 148 0.42 -21.81 -0.53
CA GLN A 148 0.07 -22.83 -1.52
C GLN A 148 0.41 -22.43 -2.97
N ILE A 149 0.48 -21.14 -3.29
CA ILE A 149 0.65 -20.67 -4.68
C ILE A 149 1.67 -19.53 -4.75
N ALA A 150 2.66 -19.68 -5.63
CA ALA A 150 3.56 -18.61 -6.00
C ALA A 150 3.11 -17.99 -7.33
N TYR A 151 2.61 -16.74 -7.30
CA TYR A 151 2.54 -15.99 -8.55
C TYR A 151 3.95 -15.49 -8.87
N GLU A 152 4.51 -15.94 -9.99
CA GLU A 152 5.77 -15.39 -10.48
C GLU A 152 5.54 -13.99 -11.05
N LEU A 153 6.50 -13.08 -10.81
CA LEU A 153 6.44 -11.73 -11.34
C LEU A 153 6.50 -11.76 -12.87
N ASN A 154 5.50 -11.20 -13.53
CA ASN A 154 5.54 -11.01 -14.96
C ASN A 154 6.13 -9.63 -15.28
N PHE A 155 7.36 -9.65 -15.82
CA PHE A 155 8.12 -8.44 -16.12
C PHE A 155 7.47 -7.57 -17.20
N LYS A 156 6.63 -8.13 -18.08
CA LYS A 156 5.83 -7.36 -19.05
C LYS A 156 4.97 -6.33 -18.33
N TYR A 157 4.29 -6.74 -17.26
CA TYR A 157 3.40 -5.85 -16.51
C TYR A 157 4.15 -4.78 -15.70
N GLN A 158 5.44 -4.98 -15.38
CA GLN A 158 6.25 -3.91 -14.78
C GLN A 158 6.46 -2.74 -15.75
N TYR A 159 6.71 -3.01 -17.03
CA TYR A 159 6.87 -1.96 -18.04
C TYR A 159 5.55 -1.22 -18.30
N ILE A 160 4.44 -1.95 -18.37
CA ILE A 160 3.10 -1.35 -18.53
C ILE A 160 2.75 -0.49 -17.32
N PHE A 161 3.00 -0.99 -16.12
CA PHE A 161 2.82 -0.24 -14.89
C PHE A 161 3.65 1.05 -14.91
N LEU A 162 4.94 0.98 -15.27
CA LEU A 162 5.81 2.16 -15.35
C LEU A 162 5.31 3.17 -16.39
N GLY A 163 4.86 2.71 -17.56
CA GLY A 163 4.31 3.58 -18.61
C GLY A 163 3.02 4.28 -18.19
N ILE A 164 2.11 3.57 -17.53
CA ILE A 164 0.86 4.16 -17.00
C ILE A 164 1.16 5.14 -15.86
N MET A 165 2.08 4.78 -14.94
CA MET A 165 2.54 5.68 -13.88
C MET A 165 3.17 6.95 -14.46
N ALA A 166 4.07 6.84 -15.44
CA ALA A 166 4.68 8.00 -16.09
C ALA A 166 3.63 8.89 -16.77
N THR A 167 2.62 8.29 -17.40
CA THR A 167 1.50 9.04 -18.00
C THR A 167 0.71 9.79 -16.92
N TRP A 168 0.38 9.14 -15.80
CA TRP A 168 -0.31 9.77 -14.68
C TRP A 168 0.49 10.93 -14.05
N ILE A 169 1.78 10.71 -13.81
CA ILE A 169 2.72 11.72 -13.31
C ILE A 169 2.77 12.92 -14.26
N PHE A 170 2.79 12.68 -15.56
CA PHE A 170 2.75 13.76 -16.56
C PHE A 170 1.43 14.54 -16.53
N ILE A 171 0.28 13.85 -16.49
CA ILE A 171 -1.05 14.49 -16.41
C ILE A 171 -1.16 15.36 -15.14
N THR A 172 -0.78 14.82 -13.98
CA THR A 172 -0.84 15.55 -12.70
C THR A 172 0.09 16.77 -12.69
N GLY A 173 1.23 16.70 -13.38
CA GLY A 173 2.10 17.84 -13.64
C GLY A 173 1.44 18.92 -14.50
N LEU A 174 0.82 18.54 -15.62
CA LEU A 174 0.12 19.49 -16.51
C LEU A 174 -1.06 20.19 -15.83
N VAL A 175 -1.78 19.47 -14.97
CA VAL A 175 -2.92 20.02 -14.20
C VAL A 175 -2.44 20.92 -13.03
N GLY A 176 -1.13 20.98 -12.76
CA GLY A 176 -0.58 21.78 -11.66
C GLY A 176 -0.88 21.18 -10.28
N LYS A 177 -1.13 19.87 -10.20
CA LYS A 177 -1.42 19.15 -8.96
C LYS A 177 -0.43 17.99 -8.74
N PRO A 178 0.88 18.29 -8.59
CA PRO A 178 1.92 17.26 -8.56
C PRO A 178 1.78 16.28 -7.38
N HIS A 179 1.21 16.72 -6.26
CA HIS A 179 0.97 15.87 -5.08
C HIS A 179 -0.02 14.71 -5.34
N MET A 180 -0.80 14.77 -6.42
CA MET A 180 -1.69 13.68 -6.84
C MET A 180 -0.93 12.55 -7.56
N ALA A 181 0.36 12.72 -7.83
CA ALA A 181 1.15 11.80 -8.66
C ALA A 181 1.32 10.40 -8.07
N ALA A 182 1.28 10.26 -6.74
CA ALA A 182 1.42 8.98 -6.07
C ALA A 182 0.63 8.93 -4.75
N ILE A 183 -0.34 8.02 -4.69
CA ILE A 183 -0.98 7.60 -3.44
C ILE A 183 -0.57 6.15 -3.18
N PRO A 184 0.22 5.87 -2.13
CA PRO A 184 0.87 4.56 -1.97
C PRO A 184 -0.11 3.39 -1.98
N PRO A 185 -1.26 3.43 -1.26
CA PRO A 185 -2.26 2.37 -1.32
C PRO A 185 -2.79 2.08 -2.74
N ILE A 186 -3.00 3.11 -3.56
CA ILE A 186 -3.50 2.93 -4.93
C ILE A 186 -2.44 2.30 -5.81
N VAL A 187 -1.19 2.79 -5.71
CA VAL A 187 -0.06 2.29 -6.50
C VAL A 187 0.17 0.80 -6.25
N VAL A 188 0.10 0.37 -4.99
CA VAL A 188 0.24 -1.04 -4.59
C VAL A 188 -0.86 -1.90 -5.21
N VAL A 189 -2.12 -1.52 -5.03
CA VAL A 189 -3.26 -2.29 -5.57
C VAL A 189 -3.25 -2.31 -7.09
N PHE A 190 -2.88 -1.19 -7.72
CA PHE A 190 -2.75 -1.11 -9.18
C PHE A 190 -1.68 -2.07 -9.70
N PHE A 191 -0.51 -2.13 -9.05
CA PHE A 191 0.53 -3.09 -9.41
C PHE A 191 0.04 -4.54 -9.25
N GLU A 192 -0.62 -4.87 -8.14
CA GLU A 192 -1.19 -6.21 -7.90
C GLU A 192 -2.21 -6.60 -8.97
N VAL A 193 -3.12 -5.69 -9.32
CA VAL A 193 -4.15 -5.92 -10.33
C VAL A 193 -3.54 -6.21 -11.70
N LEU A 194 -2.48 -5.49 -12.09
CA LEU A 194 -1.83 -5.73 -13.37
C LEU A 194 -1.16 -7.11 -13.45
N GLN A 195 -0.71 -7.67 -12.33
CA GLN A 195 -0.13 -9.01 -12.28
C GLN A 195 -1.18 -10.12 -12.40
N LYS A 196 -2.46 -9.84 -12.13
CA LYS A 196 -3.53 -10.84 -12.25
C LYS A 196 -3.83 -11.18 -13.72
N PRO A 197 -4.17 -12.44 -14.04
CA PRO A 197 -4.46 -12.85 -15.42
C PRO A 197 -5.72 -12.17 -15.96
N THR A 198 -6.74 -11.99 -15.11
CA THR A 198 -7.98 -11.33 -15.47
C THR A 198 -8.34 -10.27 -14.43
N TYR A 199 -9.08 -9.25 -14.87
CA TYR A 199 -9.57 -8.20 -13.98
C TYR A 199 -11.00 -7.80 -14.37
N PRO A 200 -12.03 -8.34 -13.68
CA PRO A 200 -13.41 -8.07 -14.04
C PRO A 200 -13.86 -6.66 -13.60
N VAL A 201 -14.76 -6.04 -14.37
CA VAL A 201 -15.28 -4.68 -14.10
C VAL A 201 -15.89 -4.54 -12.70
N LYS A 202 -16.54 -5.61 -12.19
CA LYS A 202 -17.10 -5.63 -10.83
C LYS A 202 -16.01 -5.46 -9.77
N MET A 203 -14.83 -6.07 -9.97
CA MET A 203 -13.69 -5.90 -9.05
C MET A 203 -13.07 -4.51 -9.17
N ALA A 204 -12.99 -3.96 -10.39
CA ALA A 204 -12.57 -2.57 -10.59
C ALA A 204 -13.45 -1.57 -9.83
N GLY A 205 -14.78 -1.71 -9.96
CA GLY A 205 -15.73 -0.91 -9.19
C GLY A 205 -15.55 -1.07 -7.68
N LYS A 206 -15.36 -2.31 -7.18
CA LYS A 206 -15.08 -2.54 -5.75
C LYS A 206 -13.81 -1.84 -5.28
N HIS A 207 -12.70 -1.93 -6.00
CA HIS A 207 -11.46 -1.26 -5.62
C HIS A 207 -11.63 0.26 -5.58
N ILE A 208 -12.26 0.86 -6.60
CA ILE A 208 -12.52 2.31 -6.64
C ILE A 208 -13.36 2.73 -5.43
N ILE A 209 -14.48 2.05 -5.17
CA ILE A 209 -15.40 2.40 -4.09
C ILE A 209 -14.73 2.21 -2.72
N VAL A 210 -14.13 1.04 -2.48
CA VAL A 210 -13.54 0.71 -1.18
C VAL A 210 -12.39 1.63 -0.86
N LEU A 211 -11.44 1.84 -1.78
CA LEU A 211 -10.28 2.70 -1.52
C LEU A 211 -10.71 4.16 -1.30
N THR A 212 -11.70 4.65 -2.06
CA THR A 212 -12.26 6.00 -1.86
C THR A 212 -12.93 6.12 -0.50
N ILE A 213 -13.80 5.19 -0.12
CA ILE A 213 -14.46 5.22 1.20
C ILE A 213 -13.43 5.08 2.33
N SER A 214 -12.40 4.24 2.18
CA SER A 214 -11.33 4.11 3.17
C SER A 214 -10.58 5.43 3.39
N ALA A 215 -10.26 6.14 2.30
CA ALA A 215 -9.64 7.46 2.38
C ALA A 215 -10.57 8.49 3.02
N THR A 216 -11.85 8.50 2.65
CA THR A 216 -12.87 9.38 3.24
C THR A 216 -13.06 9.11 4.73
N LEU A 217 -13.09 7.85 5.15
CA LEU A 217 -13.17 7.48 6.55
C LEU A 217 -11.96 7.99 7.32
N GLY A 218 -10.75 7.78 6.82
CA GLY A 218 -9.52 8.31 7.41
C GLY A 218 -9.53 9.84 7.55
N PHE A 219 -9.96 10.54 6.49
CA PHE A 219 -10.10 11.99 6.47
C PHE A 219 -11.12 12.50 7.51
N ILE A 220 -12.33 11.93 7.53
CA ILE A 220 -13.40 12.32 8.46
C ILE A 220 -12.99 12.05 9.91
N THR A 221 -12.42 10.87 10.19
CA THR A 221 -12.00 10.54 11.56
C THR A 221 -10.84 11.41 12.02
N HIS A 222 -9.95 11.86 11.14
CA HIS A 222 -8.87 12.77 11.50
C HIS A 222 -9.40 14.17 11.84
N ILE A 223 -10.36 14.69 11.07
CA ILE A 223 -10.95 16.02 11.32
C ILE A 223 -11.80 16.03 12.60
N LEU A 224 -12.58 14.98 12.84
CA LEU A 224 -13.50 14.94 13.99
C LEU A 224 -12.80 14.60 15.31
N ILE A 225 -11.62 13.97 15.27
CA ILE A 225 -10.94 13.45 16.46
C ILE A 225 -9.51 13.94 16.50
N SER A 226 -9.18 14.79 17.47
CA SER A 226 -7.84 15.36 17.62
C SER A 226 -6.77 14.33 18.00
N SER A 227 -7.13 13.25 18.70
CA SER A 227 -6.18 12.21 19.11
C SER A 227 -5.96 11.19 18.00
N TRP A 228 -4.71 11.05 17.53
CA TRP A 228 -4.31 10.08 16.51
C TRP A 228 -4.64 8.63 16.90
N ILE A 229 -4.44 8.29 18.18
CA ILE A 229 -4.72 6.95 18.70
C ILE A 229 -6.23 6.68 18.66
N ILE A 230 -7.05 7.62 19.13
CA ILE A 230 -8.51 7.44 19.13
C ILE A 230 -9.04 7.41 17.69
N SER A 231 -8.49 8.24 16.79
CA SER A 231 -8.82 8.23 15.37
C SER A 231 -8.56 6.87 14.74
N ALA A 232 -7.39 6.27 14.98
CA ALA A 232 -7.06 4.93 14.49
C ALA A 232 -7.93 3.83 15.12
N LEU A 233 -8.20 3.90 16.43
CA LEU A 233 -9.08 2.95 17.13
C LEU A 233 -10.51 2.94 16.59
N ILE A 234 -10.99 4.05 16.03
CA ILE A 234 -12.30 4.14 15.39
C ILE A 234 -12.20 3.74 13.91
N ALA A 235 -11.22 4.27 13.18
CA ALA A 235 -11.12 4.07 11.74
C ALA A 235 -10.80 2.62 11.35
N LEU A 236 -9.90 1.93 12.06
CA LEU A 236 -9.49 0.56 11.71
C LEU A 236 -10.66 -0.44 11.78
N PRO A 237 -11.51 -0.45 12.82
CA PRO A 237 -12.76 -1.22 12.80
C PRO A 237 -13.72 -0.83 11.68
N LEU A 238 -13.84 0.46 11.33
CA LEU A 238 -14.69 0.89 10.21
C LEU A 238 -14.17 0.36 8.87
N ILE A 239 -12.85 0.34 8.65
CA ILE A 239 -12.25 -0.30 7.47
C ILE A 239 -12.55 -1.81 7.45
N PHE A 240 -12.46 -2.48 8.60
CA PHE A 240 -12.84 -3.90 8.69
C PHE A 240 -14.31 -4.15 8.32
N ILE A 241 -15.22 -3.32 8.82
CA ILE A 241 -16.64 -3.40 8.50
C ILE A 241 -16.86 -3.15 7.00
N LEU A 242 -16.21 -2.12 6.44
CA LEU A 242 -16.27 -1.81 5.01
C LEU A 242 -15.84 -2.99 4.14
N LEU A 243 -14.66 -3.58 4.41
CA LEU A 243 -14.16 -4.74 3.67
C LEU A 243 -15.07 -5.96 3.80
N SER A 244 -15.68 -6.14 4.98
CA SER A 244 -16.65 -7.21 5.24
C SER A 244 -17.94 -7.03 4.44
N ILE A 245 -18.48 -5.81 4.36
CA ILE A 245 -19.67 -5.47 3.55
C ILE A 245 -19.41 -5.77 2.07
N PHE A 246 -18.25 -5.34 1.55
CA PHE A 246 -17.89 -5.53 0.15
C PHE A 246 -17.35 -6.95 -0.17
N LYS A 247 -17.17 -7.78 0.86
CA LYS A 247 -16.64 -9.16 0.78
C LYS A 247 -15.36 -9.22 -0.07
N ILE A 248 -14.39 -8.39 0.30
CA ILE A 248 -13.11 -8.27 -0.41
C ILE A 248 -11.95 -8.23 0.59
N GLN A 249 -10.85 -8.89 0.24
CA GLN A 249 -9.57 -8.80 0.95
C GLN A 249 -8.72 -7.75 0.24
N LEU A 250 -8.56 -6.60 0.89
CA LEU A 250 -7.81 -5.48 0.32
C LEU A 250 -6.93 -4.86 1.41
N PRO A 251 -5.73 -5.44 1.67
CA PRO A 251 -4.85 -4.98 2.75
C PRO A 251 -4.54 -3.48 2.70
N ALA A 252 -4.34 -2.94 1.49
CA ALA A 252 -4.04 -1.53 1.27
C ALA A 252 -5.10 -0.56 1.81
N ALA A 253 -6.35 -1.01 2.02
CA ALA A 253 -7.39 -0.18 2.62
C ALA A 253 -7.08 0.24 4.07
N TYR A 254 -6.36 -0.60 4.82
CA TYR A 254 -5.96 -0.30 6.21
C TYR A 254 -4.86 0.77 6.32
N ALA A 255 -4.16 1.05 5.23
CA ALA A 255 -3.15 2.11 5.21
C ALA A 255 -3.79 3.51 5.19
N PHE A 256 -4.98 3.67 4.59
CA PHE A 256 -5.58 5.00 4.40
C PHE A 256 -5.83 5.79 5.69
N PRO A 257 -6.44 5.20 6.76
CA PRO A 257 -6.60 5.93 8.01
C PRO A 257 -5.30 6.45 8.59
N LEU A 258 -4.21 5.66 8.51
CA LEU A 258 -2.91 6.08 9.02
C LEU A 258 -2.25 7.11 8.13
N LEU A 259 -2.38 6.94 6.81
CA LEU A 259 -1.89 7.89 5.82
C LEU A 259 -2.53 9.28 6.05
N ALA A 260 -3.82 9.33 6.36
CA ALA A 260 -4.52 10.56 6.67
C ALA A 260 -3.94 11.32 7.89
N LEU A 261 -3.32 10.62 8.85
CA LEU A 261 -2.75 11.25 10.06
C LEU A 261 -1.43 11.97 9.80
N ILE A 262 -0.68 11.56 8.77
CA ILE A 262 0.70 11.99 8.54
C ILE A 262 0.88 12.79 7.26
N LEU A 263 -0.15 12.85 6.41
CA LEU A 263 -0.06 13.55 5.15
C LEU A 263 0.12 15.06 5.39
N PRO A 264 0.95 15.73 4.58
CA PRO A 264 1.00 17.19 4.54
C PRO A 264 -0.38 17.80 4.27
N HIS A 265 -0.63 19.00 4.79
CA HIS A 265 -1.95 19.65 4.77
C HIS A 265 -2.53 19.80 3.35
N ASP A 266 -1.69 20.15 2.38
CA ASP A 266 -2.05 20.31 0.97
C ASP A 266 -2.52 18.99 0.32
N MET A 267 -1.95 17.86 0.76
CA MET A 267 -2.34 16.53 0.33
C MET A 267 -3.56 16.00 1.10
N PHE A 268 -3.63 16.32 2.39
CA PHE A 268 -4.67 15.86 3.28
C PHE A 268 -6.06 16.39 2.87
N ASP A 269 -6.20 17.70 2.63
CA ASP A 269 -7.49 18.33 2.32
C ASP A 269 -8.14 17.77 1.05
N THR A 270 -7.30 17.33 0.11
CA THR A 270 -7.73 16.80 -1.18
C THR A 270 -7.67 15.27 -1.24
N LEU A 271 -7.40 14.60 -0.11
CA LEU A 271 -7.19 13.15 -0.08
C LEU A 271 -8.38 12.36 -0.65
N PRO A 272 -9.65 12.56 -0.23
CA PRO A 272 -10.76 11.77 -0.74
C PRO A 272 -10.98 11.93 -2.25
N ILE A 273 -10.94 13.16 -2.75
CA ILE A 273 -11.14 13.45 -4.17
C ILE A 273 -9.97 12.96 -5.01
N THR A 274 -8.73 13.10 -4.52
CA THR A 274 -7.55 12.60 -5.20
C THR A 274 -7.57 11.09 -5.31
N VAL A 275 -7.97 10.39 -4.24
CA VAL A 275 -8.12 8.93 -4.25
C VAL A 275 -9.17 8.48 -5.24
N LEU A 276 -10.31 9.17 -5.32
CA LEU A 276 -11.35 8.87 -6.29
C LEU A 276 -10.84 9.01 -7.73
N ILE A 277 -10.23 10.15 -8.08
CA ILE A 277 -9.75 10.43 -9.44
C ILE A 277 -8.61 9.47 -9.82
N ALA A 278 -7.62 9.29 -8.94
CA ALA A 278 -6.51 8.37 -9.19
C ALA A 278 -7.02 6.92 -9.32
N SER A 279 -7.94 6.48 -8.47
CA SER A 279 -8.54 5.13 -8.56
C SER A 279 -9.30 4.95 -9.87
N LEU A 280 -10.09 5.94 -10.29
CA LEU A 280 -10.78 5.93 -11.58
C LEU A 280 -9.78 5.76 -12.72
N PHE A 281 -8.70 6.55 -12.74
CA PHE A 281 -7.66 6.46 -13.76
C PHE A 281 -6.99 5.07 -13.77
N PHE A 282 -6.40 4.64 -12.65
CA PHE A 282 -5.59 3.43 -12.59
C PHE A 282 -6.41 2.17 -12.81
N PHE A 283 -7.56 2.01 -12.15
CA PHE A 283 -8.34 0.78 -12.24
C PHE A 283 -9.15 0.70 -13.53
N SER A 284 -9.60 1.81 -14.10
CA SER A 284 -10.21 1.79 -15.44
C SER A 284 -9.18 1.44 -16.50
N THR A 285 -7.98 2.04 -16.45
CA THR A 285 -6.88 1.73 -17.38
C THR A 285 -6.47 0.26 -17.27
N ALA A 286 -6.32 -0.27 -16.04
CA ALA A 286 -6.03 -1.68 -15.82
C ALA A 286 -7.11 -2.60 -16.42
N TYR A 287 -8.39 -2.26 -16.22
CA TYR A 287 -9.52 -3.01 -16.78
C TYR A 287 -9.49 -3.02 -18.32
N PHE A 288 -9.35 -1.86 -18.95
CA PHE A 288 -9.29 -1.78 -20.42
C PHE A 288 -8.08 -2.53 -20.98
N TYR A 289 -6.91 -2.39 -20.36
CA TYR A 289 -5.71 -3.13 -20.75
C TYR A 289 -5.93 -4.65 -20.66
N LYS A 290 -6.48 -5.16 -19.55
CA LYS A 290 -6.74 -6.60 -19.37
C LYS A 290 -7.81 -7.14 -20.32
N LYS A 291 -8.85 -6.35 -20.59
CA LYS A 291 -9.88 -6.70 -21.59
C LYS A 291 -9.29 -6.79 -23.00
N TYR A 292 -8.43 -5.83 -23.37
CA TYR A 292 -7.72 -5.85 -24.64
C TYR A 292 -6.79 -7.07 -24.78
N GLU A 293 -5.99 -7.35 -23.76
CA GLU A 293 -5.07 -8.49 -23.71
C GLU A 293 -5.82 -9.83 -23.85
N THR A 294 -6.94 -9.98 -23.14
CA THR A 294 -7.78 -11.19 -23.22
C THR A 294 -8.38 -11.37 -24.61
N LYS A 295 -8.88 -10.29 -25.24
CA LYS A 295 -9.44 -10.33 -26.60
C LYS A 295 -8.37 -10.68 -27.65
N LYS A 296 -7.14 -10.22 -27.47
CA LYS A 296 -6.03 -10.56 -28.37
C LYS A 296 -5.56 -12.01 -28.22
N ALA A 297 -5.60 -12.55 -27.00
CA ALA A 297 -5.24 -13.96 -26.74
C ALA A 297 -6.31 -14.94 -27.27
N TYR A 298 -7.58 -14.53 -27.29
CA TYR A 298 -8.70 -15.31 -27.82
C TYR A 298 -9.51 -14.47 -28.81
N PRO A 299 -9.02 -14.27 -30.05
CA PRO A 299 -9.81 -13.66 -31.10
C PRO A 299 -10.99 -14.61 -31.39
N GLN A 300 -12.18 -14.24 -30.94
CA GLN A 300 -13.42 -14.88 -31.38
C GLN A 300 -13.42 -14.79 -32.92
N GLY A 301 -13.45 -15.95 -33.59
CA GLY A 301 -13.62 -16.04 -35.04
C GLY A 301 -14.98 -15.55 -35.49
#